data_AF-A0A2L2LMN3-F1
#
_entry.id   AF-A0A2L2LMN3-F1
#
_cell.length_a   1.000
_cell.length_b   1.000
_cell.length_c   1.000
_cell.angle_alpha   90.00
_cell.angle_beta   90.00
_cell.angle_gamma   90.00
#
_symmetry.space_group_name_H-M   'P 1'
#
loop_
_entity.id
_entity.type
_entity.pdbx_description
1 polymer ?
#
loop_
_entity_poly.entity_id
_entity_poly.type
_entity_poly.pdbx_seq_one_letter_code
_entity_poly.pdbx_strand_id
1 'polypeptide(L)'
;MLHDPNIAGQSVPSPIRLRALSPCAGVQSTTMALMAAHGEIAPMPDCAIFADTGWEPKAVYEHLESLTSPSVLTFPVHMDDGRHGHVHWLRQRSSFIF
;
A
#
# COMPACT_ATOMS: atom_id res chain seq x y z
N MET A 1 1.35 1.76 -36.56
CA MET A 1 2.59 1.41 -35.85
C MET A 1 3.42 2.69 -35.74
N LEU A 2 3.32 3.38 -34.61
CA LEU A 2 4.17 4.53 -34.26
C LEU A 2 4.97 4.10 -33.03
N HIS A 3 6.29 4.04 -33.20
CA HIS A 3 7.24 3.87 -32.11
C HIS A 3 7.35 5.21 -31.38
N ASP A 4 6.96 5.24 -30.11
CA ASP A 4 7.32 6.32 -29.18
C ASP A 4 8.73 6.03 -28.61
N PRO A 5 9.74 6.87 -28.87
CA PRO A 5 11.05 6.74 -28.29
C PRO A 5 11.05 7.47 -26.94
N ASN A 6 10.57 6.82 -25.89
CA ASN A 6 10.85 7.28 -24.53
C ASN A 6 11.31 6.11 -23.66
N ILE A 7 12.49 5.61 -24.01
CA ILE A 7 13.31 4.79 -23.13
C ILE A 7 13.99 5.73 -22.13
N ALA A 8 13.85 5.42 -20.84
CA ALA A 8 14.41 6.09 -19.66
C ALA A 8 13.54 7.16 -18.95
N GLY A 9 12.37 6.75 -18.47
CA GLY A 9 11.89 6.82 -17.08
C GLY A 9 12.43 7.83 -16.05
N GLN A 10 12.84 9.05 -16.39
CA GLN A 10 13.18 10.08 -15.40
C GLN A 10 11.98 10.98 -15.13
N SER A 11 11.09 10.57 -14.23
CA SER A 11 10.10 11.48 -13.66
C SER A 11 10.79 12.40 -12.65
N VAL A 12 10.77 13.70 -12.88
CA VAL A 12 11.16 14.68 -11.85
C VAL A 12 10.32 14.42 -10.58
N PRO A 13 10.94 14.26 -9.39
CA PRO A 13 10.18 13.94 -8.19
C PRO A 13 9.26 15.11 -7.83
N SER A 14 7.95 14.85 -7.79
CA SER A 14 6.98 15.80 -7.26
C SER A 14 7.28 16.07 -5.78
N PRO A 15 7.23 17.34 -5.32
CA PRO A 15 7.55 17.69 -3.93
C PRO A 15 6.56 17.09 -2.92
N ILE A 16 5.36 16.75 -3.37
CA ILE A 16 4.37 15.98 -2.62
C ILE A 16 4.30 14.60 -3.27
N ARG A 17 4.67 13.56 -2.52
CA ARG A 17 4.61 12.16 -2.97
C ARG A 17 4.25 11.28 -1.78
N LEU A 18 3.02 10.77 -1.79
CA LEU A 18 2.57 9.72 -0.87
C LEU A 18 2.89 8.35 -1.48
N ARG A 19 3.49 7.46 -0.69
CA ARG A 19 3.78 6.07 -1.04
C ARG A 19 2.93 5.17 -0.15
N ALA A 20 1.75 4.84 -0.65
CA ALA A 20 0.86 3.91 0.03
C ALA A 20 1.06 2.50 -0.51
N LEU A 21 1.14 1.53 0.39
CA LEU A 21 1.03 0.10 0.08
C LEU A 21 -0.45 -0.29 0.25
N SER A 22 -1.03 -1.05 -0.67
CA SER A 22 -2.40 -1.55 -0.54
C SER A 22 -2.34 -3.06 -0.28
N PRO A 23 -2.17 -3.53 0.96
CA PRO A 23 -2.05 -4.95 1.23
C PRO A 23 -3.43 -5.61 1.11
N CYS A 24 -3.52 -6.73 0.39
CA CYS A 24 -4.72 -7.57 0.37
C CYS A 24 -4.61 -8.75 1.36
N ALA A 25 -3.77 -8.62 2.41
CA ALA A 25 -3.42 -9.70 3.36
C ALA A 25 -2.89 -11.00 2.72
N GLY A 26 -2.66 -11.01 1.42
CA GLY A 26 -2.06 -12.14 0.68
C GLY A 26 -0.56 -12.23 0.88
N VAL A 27 0.01 -13.37 0.51
CA VAL A 27 1.44 -13.67 0.70
C VAL A 27 2.34 -12.63 0.01
N GLN A 28 2.05 -12.27 -1.24
CA GLN A 28 2.91 -11.37 -2.03
C GLN A 28 2.97 -9.94 -1.44
N SER A 29 1.80 -9.34 -1.17
CA SER A 29 1.75 -8.00 -0.57
C SER A 29 2.30 -7.97 0.86
N THR A 30 2.16 -9.09 1.60
CA THR A 30 2.76 -9.24 2.93
C THR A 30 4.28 -9.30 2.83
N THR A 31 4.83 -10.07 1.89
CA THR A 31 6.27 -10.11 1.64
C THR A 31 6.80 -8.72 1.30
N MET A 32 6.11 -7.96 0.45
CA MET A 32 6.51 -6.59 0.13
C MET A 32 6.49 -5.66 1.36
N ALA A 33 5.44 -5.73 2.19
CA ALA A 33 5.33 -4.95 3.41
C ALA A 33 6.46 -5.26 4.40
N LEU A 34 6.81 -6.54 4.56
CA LEU A 34 7.90 -6.98 5.42
C LEU A 34 9.26 -6.54 4.87
N MET A 35 9.54 -6.77 3.58
CA MET A 35 10.78 -6.31 2.96
C MET A 35 10.95 -4.79 3.07
N ALA A 36 9.86 -4.03 2.94
CA ALA A 36 9.87 -2.59 3.17
C ALA A 36 10.17 -2.23 4.64
N ALA A 37 9.51 -2.89 5.61
CA ALA A 37 9.74 -2.67 7.04
C ALA A 37 11.18 -3.04 7.47
N HIS A 38 11.78 -4.04 6.81
CA HIS A 38 13.18 -4.43 6.97
C HIS A 38 14.18 -3.54 6.22
N GLY A 39 13.70 -2.55 5.44
CA GLY A 39 14.55 -1.63 4.68
C GLY A 39 15.14 -2.21 3.39
N GLU A 40 14.70 -3.39 2.96
CA GLU A 40 15.12 -4.02 1.70
C GLU A 40 14.47 -3.35 0.48
N ILE A 41 13.24 -2.84 0.65
CA ILE A 41 12.56 -2.03 -0.36
C ILE A 41 12.61 -0.57 0.06
N ALA A 42 13.26 0.23 -0.79
CA ALA A 42 13.31 1.68 -0.66
C ALA A 42 12.70 2.36 -1.89
N PRO A 43 12.10 3.54 -1.73
CA PRO A 43 11.82 4.24 -0.46
C PRO A 43 10.71 3.55 0.37
N MET A 44 10.82 3.63 1.71
CA MET A 44 9.84 3.05 2.65
C MET A 44 8.44 3.63 2.39
N PRO A 45 7.36 2.82 2.46
CA PRO A 45 5.99 3.31 2.42
C PRO A 45 5.72 4.28 3.56
N ASP A 46 4.93 5.32 3.25
CA ASP A 46 4.44 6.27 4.26
C ASP A 46 3.30 5.64 5.09
N CYS A 47 2.53 4.74 4.48
CA CYS A 47 1.47 3.96 5.12
C CYS A 47 1.07 2.73 4.29
N ALA A 48 0.30 1.84 4.91
CA ALA A 48 -0.51 0.85 4.22
C ALA A 48 -2.01 1.10 4.39
N ILE A 49 -2.81 0.76 3.38
CA ILE A 49 -4.28 0.90 3.39
C ILE A 49 -4.92 -0.43 3.05
N PHE A 50 -5.58 -1.04 4.02
CA PHE A 50 -6.37 -2.26 3.85
C PHE A 50 -7.84 -1.90 3.59
N ALA A 51 -8.36 -2.29 2.43
CA ALA A 51 -9.76 -2.10 2.08
C ALA A 51 -10.59 -3.26 2.65
N ASP A 52 -11.13 -3.07 3.86
CA ASP A 52 -11.97 -4.04 4.55
C ASP A 52 -13.40 -4.01 4.00
N THR A 53 -13.80 -5.04 3.27
CA THR A 53 -15.18 -5.17 2.79
C THR A 53 -16.12 -5.77 3.85
N GLY A 54 -15.57 -6.28 4.96
CA GLY A 54 -16.28 -7.02 6.00
C GLY A 54 -16.61 -8.46 5.61
N TRP A 55 -16.07 -8.97 4.49
CA TRP A 55 -16.31 -10.33 3.99
C TRP A 55 -15.12 -11.28 4.17
N GLU A 56 -14.03 -10.79 4.76
CA GLU A 56 -12.82 -11.58 4.90
C GLU A 56 -12.99 -12.69 5.96
N PRO A 57 -12.37 -13.86 5.76
CA PRO A 57 -12.34 -14.89 6.79
C PRO A 57 -11.66 -14.40 8.07
N LYS A 58 -12.05 -14.96 9.23
CA LYS A 58 -11.44 -14.63 10.53
C LYS A 58 -9.91 -14.67 10.52
N ALA A 59 -9.33 -15.66 9.84
CA ALA A 59 -7.88 -15.82 9.73
C ALA A 59 -7.18 -14.62 9.05
N VAL A 60 -7.86 -13.92 8.15
CA VAL A 60 -7.32 -12.70 7.51
C VAL A 60 -7.21 -11.57 8.52
N TYR A 61 -8.23 -11.38 9.36
CA TYR A 61 -8.18 -10.37 10.43
C TYR A 61 -7.12 -10.71 11.48
N GLU A 62 -6.99 -11.97 11.88
CA GLU A 62 -5.93 -12.42 12.80
C GLU A 62 -4.52 -12.18 12.20
N HIS A 63 -4.35 -12.45 10.90
CA HIS A 63 -3.11 -12.15 10.19
C HIS A 63 -2.82 -10.65 10.16
N LEU A 64 -3.83 -9.82 9.85
CA LEU A 64 -3.68 -8.35 9.84
C LEU A 64 -3.32 -7.82 11.22
N GLU A 65 -3.96 -8.28 12.29
CA GLU A 65 -3.62 -7.92 13.66
C GLU A 65 -2.14 -8.22 13.96
N SER A 66 -1.65 -9.39 13.54
CA SER A 66 -0.23 -9.75 13.68
C SER A 66 0.71 -8.81 12.92
N LEU A 67 0.32 -8.38 11.71
CA LEU A 67 1.09 -7.45 10.88
C LEU A 67 1.10 -6.03 11.44
N THR A 68 -0.02 -5.58 12.01
CA THR A 68 -0.13 -4.23 12.58
C THR A 68 0.65 -4.04 13.89
N SER A 69 1.21 -5.11 14.45
CA SER A 69 2.08 -5.02 15.61
C SER A 69 3.28 -4.11 15.32
N PRO A 70 3.64 -3.16 16.23
CA PRO A 70 4.79 -2.27 16.05
C PRO A 70 6.13 -2.98 15.87
N SER A 71 6.20 -4.26 16.25
CA SER A 71 7.38 -5.11 16.08
C SER A 71 7.50 -5.72 14.68
N VAL A 72 6.47 -5.62 13.83
CA VAL A 72 6.39 -6.23 12.50
C VAL A 72 6.40 -5.18 11.40
N LEU A 73 5.44 -4.25 11.41
CA LEU A 73 5.42 -3.12 10.48
C LEU A 73 5.80 -1.83 11.20
N THR A 74 6.77 -1.13 10.64
CA THR A 74 7.32 0.12 11.18
C THR A 74 6.60 1.37 10.65
N PHE A 75 5.61 1.19 9.76
CA PHE A 75 4.77 2.24 9.17
C PHE A 75 3.28 1.98 9.47
N PRO A 76 2.44 3.02 9.53
CA PRO A 76 1.04 2.90 9.92
C PRO A 76 0.22 2.09 8.90
N VAL A 77 -0.74 1.31 9.39
CA VAL A 77 -1.73 0.59 8.58
C VAL A 77 -3.12 1.16 8.89
N HIS A 78 -3.85 1.58 7.85
CA HIS A 78 -5.21 2.07 7.94
C HIS A 78 -6.18 1.02 7.40
N MET A 79 -7.27 0.74 8.13
CA MET A 79 -8.38 -0.07 7.65
C MET A 79 -9.52 0.85 7.19
N ASP A 80 -9.98 0.68 5.95
CA ASP A 80 -11.13 1.38 5.37
C ASP A 80 -12.27 0.38 5.17
N ASP A 81 -13.40 0.59 5.88
CA ASP A 81 -14.53 -0.33 5.89
C ASP A 81 -15.46 -0.21 4.66
N GLY A 82 -15.20 0.75 3.77
CA GLY A 82 -16.01 1.03 2.58
C GLY A 82 -17.48 1.37 2.84
N ARG A 83 -17.95 1.37 4.09
CA ARG A 83 -19.35 1.56 4.52
C ARG A 83 -19.64 3.01 4.86
N HIS A 84 -18.61 3.83 5.05
CA HIS A 84 -18.74 5.28 5.10
C HIS A 84 -18.44 5.87 3.72
N GLY A 85 -19.50 6.23 2.99
CA GLY A 85 -19.44 6.87 1.66
C GLY A 85 -18.82 8.28 1.64
N HIS A 86 -17.63 8.45 2.21
CA HIS A 86 -16.83 9.66 2.16
C HIS A 86 -15.40 9.34 1.72
N VAL A 87 -15.27 8.65 0.58
CA VAL A 87 -14.00 8.51 -0.15
C VAL A 87 -13.68 9.84 -0.86
N HIS A 88 -13.53 10.94 -0.10
CA HIS A 88 -13.17 12.26 -0.64
C HIS A 88 -11.64 12.45 -0.75
N TRP A 89 -10.84 11.47 -0.29
CA TRP A 89 -9.38 11.54 -0.25
C TRP A 89 -8.66 10.77 -1.37
N LEU A 90 -9.38 9.95 -2.15
CA LEU A 90 -8.77 9.07 -3.16
C LEU A 90 -9.11 9.46 -4.60
N ARG A 91 -9.44 10.73 -4.84
CA ARG A 91 -9.70 11.29 -6.18
C ARG A 91 -8.59 12.20 -6.71
N GLN A 92 -7.42 12.25 -6.06
CA GLN A 92 -6.27 12.96 -6.60
C GLN A 92 -5.00 12.10 -6.58
N ARG A 93 -4.76 11.50 -7.75
CA ARG A 93 -3.45 11.19 -8.33
C ARG A 93 -2.46 10.47 -7.38
N SER A 94 -2.42 9.15 -7.41
CA SER A 94 -1.18 8.40 -7.12
C SER A 94 -1.25 6.99 -7.68
N SER A 95 -0.16 6.57 -8.31
CA SER A 95 0.05 5.22 -8.82
C SER A 95 0.10 4.25 -7.64
N PHE A 96 -0.90 3.38 -7.52
CA PHE A 96 -0.83 2.20 -6.67
C PHE A 96 0.17 1.23 -7.29
N ILE A 97 1.12 0.75 -6.50
CA ILE A 97 2.06 -0.28 -6.90
C ILE A 97 1.61 -1.56 -6.18
N PHE A 98 1.32 -2.60 -6.96
CA PHE A 98 0.93 -3.93 -6.48
C PHE A 98 2.08 -4.65 -5.77
#